data_AF-A0A496AJ86-F1
#
_entry.id   AF-A0A496AJ86-F1
#
_cell.length_a   1.000
_cell.length_b   1.000
_cell.length_c   1.000
_cell.angle_alpha   90.00
_cell.angle_beta   90.00
_cell.angle_gamma   90.00
#
_symmetry.space_group_name_H-M   'P 1'
#
loop_
_entity.id
_entity.type
_entity.pdbx_description
1 polymer ?
#
loop_
_entity_poly.entity_id
_entity_poly.type
_entity_poly.pdbx_seq_one_letter_code
_entity_poly.pdbx_strand_id
1 'polypeptide(L)'
;MPKFITTHAIACMTRQDVARLLKRFREAENAEVKNVRVLCDTLSGRLVCEWEARDRTTLIAWLKTCNVQLRGTGEWLMTVQYESVGDELVTPTRQPN
;
A
#
# COMPACT_ATOMS: atom_id res chain seq x y z
N MET A 1 13.14 0.42 5.66
CA MET A 1 12.58 -0.83 5.10
C MET A 1 12.36 -0.62 3.61
N PRO A 2 12.44 -1.64 2.76
CA PRO A 2 12.07 -1.49 1.34
C PRO A 2 10.69 -0.86 1.17
N LYS A 3 10.55 -0.02 0.14
CA LYS A 3 9.27 0.61 -0.23
C LYS A 3 8.54 -0.23 -1.27
N PHE A 4 7.22 -0.27 -1.17
CA PHE A 4 6.35 -0.99 -2.10
C PHE A 4 5.16 -0.13 -2.46
N ILE A 5 4.74 -0.23 -3.73
CA ILE A 5 3.45 0.29 -4.18
C ILE A 5 2.54 -0.90 -4.47
N THR A 6 1.30 -0.81 -4.01
CA THR A 6 0.26 -1.78 -4.35
C THR A 6 -0.95 -1.09 -4.93
N THR A 7 -1.63 -1.77 -5.86
CA THR A 7 -2.95 -1.37 -6.35
C THR A 7 -3.98 -2.42 -6.02
N HIS A 8 -5.17 -1.96 -5.63
CA HIS A 8 -6.29 -2.84 -5.24
C HIS A 8 -7.59 -2.37 -5.90
N ALA A 9 -8.46 -3.33 -6.20
CA ALA A 9 -9.85 -3.02 -6.52
C ALA A 9 -10.64 -2.77 -5.23
N ILE A 10 -11.36 -1.65 -5.19
CA ILE A 10 -12.30 -1.29 -4.12
C ILE A 10 -13.68 -0.98 -4.70
N ALA A 11 -14.02 -1.65 -5.80
CA ALA A 11 -15.31 -1.46 -6.47
C ALA A 11 -16.46 -1.60 -5.45
N CYS A 12 -17.42 -0.68 -5.55
CA CYS A 12 -18.59 -0.62 -4.67
C CYS A 12 -18.31 -0.28 -3.19
N MET A 13 -17.06 -0.04 -2.78
CA MET A 13 -16.79 0.46 -1.42
C MET A 13 -17.25 1.92 -1.31
N THR A 14 -18.07 2.20 -0.30
CA THR A 14 -18.42 3.57 0.06
C THR A 14 -17.22 4.27 0.70
N ARG A 15 -17.28 5.60 0.82
CA ARG A 15 -16.29 6.37 1.61
C ARG A 15 -16.14 5.83 3.04
N GLN A 16 -17.24 5.39 3.66
CA GLN A 16 -17.22 4.83 5.01
C GLN A 16 -16.53 3.46 5.06
N ASP A 17 -16.72 2.62 4.03
CA ASP A 17 -16.01 1.35 3.91
C ASP A 17 -14.51 1.55 3.75
N VAL A 18 -14.11 2.52 2.91
CA VAL A 18 -12.69 2.87 2.74
C VAL A 18 -12.11 3.38 4.07
N ALA A 19 -12.81 4.27 4.79
CA ALA A 19 -12.34 4.75 6.09
C ALA A 19 -12.16 3.62 7.12
N ARG A 20 -13.05 2.62 7.13
CA ARG A 20 -12.93 1.42 7.97
C ARG A 20 -11.72 0.57 7.59
N LEU A 21 -11.45 0.42 6.30
CA LEU A 21 -10.26 -0.28 5.81
C LEU A 21 -8.97 0.44 6.24
N LEU A 22 -8.90 1.77 6.10
CA LEU A 22 -7.74 2.56 6.54
C LEU A 22 -7.52 2.46 8.06
N LYS A 23 -8.60 2.46 8.85
CA LYS A 23 -8.51 2.24 10.30
C LYS A 23 -7.91 0.86 10.60
N ARG A 24 -8.33 -0.18 9.87
CA ARG A 24 -7.77 -1.53 10.00
C ARG A 24 -6.29 -1.59 9.65
N PHE A 25 -5.87 -0.92 8.57
CA PHE A 25 -4.44 -0.85 8.22
C PHE A 25 -3.63 -0.29 9.38
N ARG A 26 -4.02 0.87 9.91
CA ARG A 26 -3.34 1.51 11.05
C ARG A 26 -3.32 0.64 12.29
N GLU A 27 -4.43 -0.02 12.63
CA GLU A 27 -4.51 -0.90 13.80
C GLU A 27 -3.67 -2.19 13.65
N ALA A 28 -3.47 -2.66 12.41
CA ALA A 28 -2.67 -3.84 12.11
C ALA A 28 -1.19 -3.55 11.86
N GLU A 29 -0.77 -2.27 11.78
CA GLU A 29 0.62 -1.89 11.60
C GLU A 29 1.52 -2.51 12.68
N ASN A 30 2.73 -2.85 12.28
CA ASN A 30 3.70 -3.44 13.18
C ASN A 30 5.13 -3.07 12.76
N ALA A 31 6.13 -3.66 13.42
CA ALA A 31 7.53 -3.38 13.14
C ALA A 31 7.98 -3.78 11.72
N GLU A 32 7.23 -4.66 11.04
CA GLU A 32 7.59 -5.24 9.74
C GLU A 32 6.82 -4.64 8.56
N VAL A 33 5.68 -3.99 8.80
CA VAL A 33 4.84 -3.34 7.78
C VAL A 33 4.27 -2.03 8.32
N LYS A 34 4.51 -0.95 7.59
CA LYS A 34 3.96 0.39 7.84
C LYS A 34 3.25 0.93 6.61
N ASN A 35 2.10 1.56 6.80
CA ASN A 35 1.43 2.32 5.77
C ASN A 35 2.03 3.72 5.68
N VAL A 36 2.50 4.13 4.49
CA VAL A 36 3.09 5.45 4.27
C VAL A 36 2.05 6.41 3.72
N ARG A 37 1.35 5.98 2.67
CA ARG A 37 0.36 6.81 1.97
C ARG A 37 -0.71 5.94 1.34
N VAL A 38 -1.94 6.43 1.34
CA VAL A 38 -3.04 5.81 0.60
C VAL A 38 -3.76 6.85 -0.24
N LEU A 39 -3.99 6.52 -1.50
CA LEU A 39 -4.74 7.30 -2.48
C LEU A 39 -5.90 6.43 -2.97
N CYS A 40 -7.13 6.96 -2.99
CA CYS A 40 -8.30 6.22 -3.43
C CYS A 40 -9.14 7.02 -4.41
N ASP A 41 -9.67 6.33 -5.41
CA ASP A 41 -10.75 6.79 -6.27
C ASP A 41 -11.94 5.84 -6.10
N THR A 42 -12.95 6.29 -5.36
CA THR A 42 -14.17 5.51 -5.13
C THR A 42 -15.10 5.47 -6.34
N LEU A 43 -14.94 6.38 -7.31
CA LEU A 43 -15.73 6.37 -8.55
C LEU A 43 -15.20 5.30 -9.50
N SER A 44 -13.88 5.21 -9.68
CA SER A 44 -13.26 4.14 -10.47
C SER A 44 -13.08 2.84 -9.70
N GLY A 45 -13.32 2.83 -8.39
CA GLY A 45 -13.13 1.67 -7.51
C GLY A 45 -11.66 1.25 -7.38
N ARG A 46 -10.73 2.21 -7.26
CA ARG A 46 -9.29 1.95 -7.18
C ARG A 46 -8.64 2.51 -5.92
N LEU A 47 -7.68 1.75 -5.41
CA LEU A 47 -6.86 2.12 -4.27
C LEU A 47 -5.39 1.93 -4.65
N VAL A 48 -4.56 2.92 -4.36
CA VAL A 48 -3.10 2.85 -4.50
C VAL A 48 -2.49 3.14 -3.14
N CYS A 49 -1.61 2.27 -2.68
CA CYS A 49 -0.99 2.40 -1.37
C CYS A 49 0.54 2.32 -1.49
N GLU A 50 1.21 3.17 -0.73
CA GLU A 50 2.64 3.12 -0.48
C GLU A 50 2.89 2.52 0.90
N TRP A 51 3.85 1.60 0.95
CA TRP A 51 4.19 0.83 2.13
C TRP A 51 5.69 0.84 2.37
N GLU A 52 6.08 0.77 3.62
CA GLU A 52 7.37 0.23 4.02
C GLU A 52 7.14 -1.18 4.56
N ALA A 53 7.89 -2.18 4.07
CA ALA A 53 7.81 -3.54 4.62
C ALA A 53 9.17 -4.24 4.61
N ARG A 54 9.36 -5.25 5.47
CA ARG A 54 10.59 -6.06 5.49
C ARG A 54 10.90 -6.63 4.11
N ASP A 55 9.92 -7.26 3.48
CA ASP A 55 10.00 -7.81 2.14
C ASP A 55 8.60 -7.98 1.52
N ARG A 56 8.57 -8.36 0.24
CA ARG A 56 7.35 -8.55 -0.55
C ARG A 56 6.43 -9.61 0.05
N THR A 57 6.98 -10.71 0.56
CA THR A 57 6.21 -11.84 1.10
C THR A 57 5.51 -11.43 2.38
N THR A 58 6.21 -10.74 3.28
CA THR A 58 5.64 -10.18 4.51
C THR A 58 4.52 -9.20 4.19
N LEU A 59 4.70 -8.29 3.24
CA LEU A 59 3.63 -7.34 2.85
C LEU A 59 2.39 -8.07 2.31
N ILE A 60 2.56 -9.06 1.44
CA ILE A 60 1.42 -9.83 0.89
C ILE A 60 0.69 -10.58 2.00
N ALA A 61 1.42 -11.21 2.92
CA ALA A 61 0.83 -11.93 4.05
C ALA A 61 0.05 -10.99 4.97
N TRP A 62 0.62 -9.83 5.28
CA TRP A 62 -0.02 -8.79 6.11
C TRP A 62 -1.27 -8.20 5.44
N LEU A 63 -1.24 -7.93 4.13
CA LEU A 63 -2.42 -7.43 3.42
C LEU A 63 -3.60 -8.43 3.50
N LYS A 64 -3.32 -9.74 3.45
CA LYS A 64 -4.36 -10.78 3.62
C LYS A 64 -5.02 -10.71 4.99
N THR A 65 -4.29 -10.42 6.07
CA THR A 65 -4.89 -10.26 7.41
C THR A 65 -5.79 -9.03 7.48
N CYS A 66 -5.49 -8.01 6.66
CA CYS A 66 -6.35 -6.84 6.49
C CYS A 66 -7.56 -7.07 5.56
N ASN A 67 -7.76 -8.28 5.05
CA ASN A 67 -8.75 -8.64 4.03
C ASN A 67 -8.52 -7.96 2.67
N VAL A 68 -7.25 -7.75 2.32
CA VAL A 68 -6.82 -7.22 1.02
C VAL A 68 -6.03 -8.31 0.31
N GLN A 69 -6.43 -8.63 -0.92
CA GLN A 69 -5.81 -9.68 -1.71
C GLN A 69 -5.47 -9.18 -3.10
N LEU A 70 -4.37 -9.64 -3.65
CA LEU A 70 -3.99 -9.40 -5.04
C LEU A 70 -4.55 -10.55 -5.88
N ARG A 71 -5.67 -10.34 -6.57
CA ARG A 71 -6.43 -11.32 -7.36
C ARG A 71 -6.48 -10.88 -8.83
N GLY A 72 -5.54 -11.38 -9.62
CA GLY A 72 -5.58 -11.25 -11.09
C GLY A 72 -4.89 -9.99 -11.62
N THR A 73 -5.36 -9.50 -12.78
CA THR A 73 -4.62 -8.54 -13.62
C THR A 73 -4.74 -7.08 -13.19
N GLY A 74 -5.77 -6.72 -12.43
CA GLY A 74 -6.05 -5.34 -12.02
C GLY A 74 -5.42 -4.93 -10.70
N GLU A 75 -4.73 -5.84 -10.02
CA GLU A 75 -4.17 -5.65 -8.68
C GLU A 75 -2.72 -6.11 -8.72
N TRP A 76 -1.81 -5.22 -8.36
CA TRP A 76 -0.38 -5.51 -8.49
C TRP A 76 0.40 -4.98 -7.31
N LEU A 77 1.63 -5.48 -7.19
CA LEU A 77 2.62 -5.03 -6.21
C LEU A 77 3.95 -4.80 -6.91
N MET A 78 4.46 -3.59 -6.77
CA MET A 78 5.75 -3.13 -7.28
C MET A 78 6.69 -2.88 -6.11
N THR A 79 7.91 -3.40 -6.21
CA THR A 79 9.02 -2.98 -5.35
C THR A 79 9.55 -1.65 -5.87
N VAL A 80 9.63 -0.63 -5.01
CA VAL A 80 10.21 0.66 -5.39
C VAL A 80 11.73 0.52 -5.28
N GLN A 81 12.39 0.35 -6.42
CA GLN A 81 13.86 0.33 -6.48
C GLN A 81 14.45 1.75 -6.53
N TYR A 82 13.71 2.66 -7.16
CA TYR A 82 14.08 4.06 -7.32
C TYR A 82 12.85 4.96 -7.21
N GLU A 83 13.04 6.20 -6.78
CA GLU A 83 12.02 7.25 -6.73
C GLU A 83 12.57 8.56 -7.27
N SER A 84 11.72 9.42 -7.83
CA SER A 84 12.13 10.75 -8.28
C SER A 84 11.99 11.76 -7.15
N VAL A 85 13.03 12.54 -6.89
CA VAL A 85 12.99 13.70 -5.99
C VAL A 85 13.45 14.92 -6.79
N GLY A 86 12.52 15.83 -7.10
CA GLY A 86 12.75 16.81 -8.16
C GLY A 86 12.90 16.10 -9.51
N ASP A 87 14.00 16.36 -10.21
CA ASP A 87 14.35 15.74 -11.50
C ASP A 87 15.40 14.62 -11.37
N GLU A 88 15.77 14.24 -10.14
CA GLU A 88 16.78 13.21 -9.88
C GLU A 88 16.14 11.87 -9.51
N LEU A 89 16.68 10.79 -10.07
CA LEU A 89 16.31 9.41 -9.72
C LEU A 89 17.21 8.92 -8.58
N VAL A 90 16.61 8.69 -7.41
CA VAL A 90 17.33 8.28 -6.19
C VAL A 90 16.86 6.91 -5.69
N THR A 91 17.68 6.23 -4.90
CA THR A 91 17.22 5.07 -4.14
C THR A 91 16.34 5.53 -2.98
N PRO A 92 15.22 4.86 -2.67
CA PRO A 92 14.36 5.27 -1.59
C PRO A 92 15.11 5.33 -0.26
N THR A 93 15.16 6.51 0.34
CA THR A 93 15.74 6.69 1.67
C THR A 93 14.64 6.49 2.71
N ARG A 94 14.98 5.80 3.80
CA ARG A 94 14.08 5.66 4.96
C ARG A 94 13.86 7.06 5.53
N GLN A 95 12.64 7.58 5.48
CA GLN A 95 12.33 8.82 6.21
C GLN A 95 12.33 8.51 7.72
N PRO A 96 13.07 9.27 8.54
CA PRO A 96 12.94 9.15 9.99
C PRO A 96 11.56 9.68 10.40
N ASN A 97 10.81 8.86 11.13
CA ASN A 97 9.57 9.27 11.80
C ASN A 97 9.83 10.36 12.83
#